data_AF-W4SGV9-F1
#
_entry.id   AF-W4SGV9-F1
#
_cell.length_a   1.000
_cell.length_b   1.000
_cell.length_c   1.000
_cell.angle_alpha   90.00
_cell.angle_beta   90.00
_cell.angle_gamma   90.00
#
_symmetry.space_group_name_H-M   'P 1'
#
loop_
_entity.id
_entity.type
_entity.pdbx_description
1 polymer ?
#
loop_
_entity_poly.entity_id
_entity_poly.type
_entity_poly.pdbx_seq_one_letter_code
_entity_poly.pdbx_strand_id
1 'polypeptide(L)'
;MDSGVPGVYRAVITGIGSADDYLRVSAALQGVSVVRSIRPVSANGDRMEVDLELLTGISGLNRMLGDNSPLVPVSVPTEGPIILENEHAEYRLK
;
A
#
# COMPACT_ATOMS: atom_id res chain seq x y z
N MET A 1 21.01 -7.44 3.58
CA MET A 1 19.77 -6.78 4.06
C MET A 1 18.83 -6.76 2.87
N ASP A 2 17.88 -7.69 2.81
CA ASP A 2 16.90 -7.75 1.72
C ASP A 2 15.97 -6.54 1.80
N SER A 3 16.22 -5.56 0.95
CA SER A 3 15.42 -4.35 0.84
C SER A 3 14.17 -4.55 -0.01
N GLY A 4 13.61 -5.76 -0.09
CA GLY A 4 12.51 -6.12 -1.00
C GLY A 4 12.83 -5.91 -2.49
N VAL A 5 11.93 -6.35 -3.37
CA VAL A 5 12.12 -6.21 -4.83
C VAL A 5 11.49 -4.90 -5.30
N PRO A 6 12.21 -4.00 -6.01
CA PRO A 6 11.59 -2.83 -6.61
C PRO A 6 10.55 -3.24 -7.66
N GLY A 7 9.46 -2.48 -7.79
CA GLY A 7 8.43 -2.77 -8.79
C GLY A 7 7.09 -2.16 -8.46
N VAL A 8 6.06 -2.55 -9.23
CA VAL A 8 4.69 -2.08 -9.02
C VAL A 8 3.90 -3.15 -8.29
N TYR A 9 3.27 -2.75 -7.19
CA TYR A 9 2.52 -3.61 -6.29
C TYR A 9 1.08 -3.13 -6.21
N ARG A 10 0.11 -4.05 -6.33
CA ARG A 10 -1.29 -3.76 -6.01
C ARG A 10 -1.46 -3.79 -4.49
N ALA A 11 -1.91 -2.68 -3.93
CA ALA A 11 -2.35 -2.59 -2.56
C ALA A 11 -3.87 -2.40 -2.49
N VAL A 12 -4.49 -3.16 -1.61
CA VAL A 12 -5.90 -3.08 -1.26
C VAL A 12 -6.01 -2.46 0.11
N ILE A 13 -6.65 -1.31 0.21
CA ILE A 13 -6.92 -0.63 1.47
C ILE A 13 -8.40 -0.78 1.80
N THR A 14 -8.69 -1.24 3.01
CA THR A 14 -10.05 -1.44 3.54
C THR A 14 -10.34 -0.51 4.73
N GLY A 15 -11.61 -0.30 5.05
CA GLY A 15 -12.05 0.57 6.14
C GLY A 15 -12.17 2.04 5.73
N ILE A 16 -12.32 2.33 4.43
CA ILE A 16 -12.46 3.69 3.91
C ILE A 16 -13.94 4.06 3.92
N GLY A 17 -14.39 4.89 4.87
CA GLY A 17 -15.81 5.26 5.00
C GLY A 17 -16.16 6.64 4.46
N SER A 18 -15.15 7.46 4.16
CA SER A 18 -15.34 8.89 3.87
C SER A 18 -14.25 9.46 2.96
N ALA A 19 -14.48 10.66 2.42
CA ALA A 19 -13.46 11.42 1.68
C ALA A 19 -12.22 11.73 2.53
N ASP A 20 -12.40 11.99 3.82
CA ASP A 20 -11.30 12.27 4.74
C ASP A 20 -10.41 11.03 4.95
N ASP A 21 -11.00 9.83 4.94
CA ASP A 21 -10.24 8.58 4.99
C ASP A 21 -9.35 8.41 3.75
N TYR A 22 -9.84 8.74 2.55
CA TYR A 22 -9.01 8.75 1.33
C TYR A 22 -7.82 9.71 1.45
N LEU A 23 -8.02 10.88 2.05
CA LEU A 23 -6.95 11.85 2.28
C LEU A 23 -5.93 11.32 3.29
N ARG A 24 -6.38 10.67 4.37
CA ARG A 24 -5.50 10.02 5.36
C ARG A 24 -4.64 8.93 4.73
N VAL A 25 -5.23 8.08 3.89
CA VAL A 25 -4.50 7.02 3.16
C VAL A 25 -3.47 7.64 2.22
N SER A 26 -3.88 8.63 1.43
CA SER A 26 -3.01 9.31 0.47
C SER A 26 -1.83 9.99 1.15
N ALA A 27 -2.08 10.71 2.25
CA ALA A 27 -1.05 11.39 3.03
C ALA A 27 -0.05 10.40 3.65
N ALA A 28 -0.53 9.27 4.18
CA ALA A 28 0.34 8.22 4.74
C ALA A 28 1.26 7.63 3.66
N LEU A 29 0.74 7.33 2.47
CA LEU A 29 1.53 6.76 1.38
C LEU A 29 2.50 7.79 0.78
N GLN A 30 2.10 9.05 0.60
CA GLN A 30 2.96 10.12 0.09
C GLN A 30 4.09 10.48 1.07
N GLY A 31 3.89 10.28 2.37
CA GLY A 31 4.91 10.51 3.40
C GLY A 31 6.04 9.47 3.42
N VAL A 32 5.91 8.38 2.67
CA VAL A 32 6.89 7.28 2.64
C VAL A 32 7.82 7.42 1.43
N SER A 33 9.12 7.64 1.68
CA SER A 33 10.09 7.94 0.61
C SER A 33 10.34 6.80 -0.38
N VAL A 34 9.96 5.56 -0.04
CA VAL A 34 10.09 4.42 -0.96
C VAL A 34 8.92 4.30 -1.94
N VAL A 35 7.85 5.09 -1.74
CA VAL A 35 6.73 5.21 -2.68
C VAL A 35 7.11 6.23 -3.75
N ARG A 36 7.28 5.77 -4.98
CA ARG A 36 7.65 6.62 -6.11
C ARG A 36 6.43 7.18 -6.83
N SER A 37 5.40 6.36 -7.00
CA SER A 37 4.13 6.78 -7.57
C SER A 37 2.96 6.00 -6.97
N ILE A 38 1.80 6.65 -6.94
CA ILE A 38 0.52 6.10 -6.48
C ILE A 38 -0.45 6.27 -7.63
N ARG A 39 -1.04 5.16 -8.10
CA ARG A 39 -2.05 5.17 -9.16
C ARG A 39 -3.34 4.55 -8.61
N PRO A 40 -4.42 5.33 -8.42
CA PRO A 40 -5.72 4.78 -8.09
C PRO A 40 -6.20 3.83 -9.20
N VAL A 41 -6.73 2.68 -8.82
CA VAL A 41 -7.28 1.70 -9.76
C VAL A 41 -8.79 1.64 -9.63
N SER A 42 -9.29 1.51 -8.40
CA SER A 42 -10.72 1.55 -8.12
C SER A 42 -10.98 1.95 -6.67
N ALA A 43 -12.20 2.42 -6.41
CA ALA A 43 -12.65 2.84 -5.09
C ALA A 43 -14.13 2.48 -4.99
N ASN A 44 -14.42 1.37 -4.30
CA ASN A 44 -15.74 0.75 -4.26
C ASN A 44 -16.12 0.44 -2.81
N GLY A 45 -17.22 1.03 -2.33
CA GLY A 45 -17.65 0.83 -0.95
C GLY A 45 -16.57 1.25 0.05
N ASP A 46 -16.16 0.32 0.92
CA ASP A 46 -15.13 0.52 1.94
C ASP A 46 -13.71 0.14 1.50
N ARG A 47 -13.53 -0.15 0.20
CA ARG A 47 -12.30 -0.68 -0.38
C ARG A 47 -11.74 0.24 -1.46
N MET A 48 -10.45 0.54 -1.38
CA MET A 48 -9.69 1.22 -2.43
C MET A 48 -8.54 0.34 -2.90
N GLU A 49 -8.38 0.27 -4.22
CA GLU A 49 -7.26 -0.39 -4.86
C GLU A 49 -6.33 0.65 -5.48
N VAL A 50 -5.04 0.51 -5.20
CA VAL A 50 -4.00 1.38 -5.73
C VAL A 50 -2.83 0.54 -6.23
N ASP A 51 -2.23 0.96 -7.34
CA ASP A 51 -0.92 0.50 -7.75
C ASP A 51 0.14 1.42 -7.16
N LEU A 52 1.10 0.84 -6.44
CA LEU A 52 2.23 1.52 -5.82
C LEU A 52 3.51 1.14 -6.54
N GLU A 53 4.21 2.11 -7.11
CA GLU A 53 5.57 1.91 -7.58
C GLU A 53 6.53 2.08 -6.40
N LEU A 54 7.17 0.99 -5.99
CA LEU A 54 8.00 0.91 -4.79
C LEU A 54 9.47 0.71 -5.13
N LEU A 55 10.33 1.47 -4.48
CA LEU A 55 11.80 1.36 -4.62
C LEU A 55 12.39 0.15 -3.88
N THR A 56 11.66 -0.38 -2.90
CA THR A 56 12.13 -1.45 -1.98
C THR A 56 11.03 -2.48 -1.67
N GLY A 57 10.04 -2.56 -2.56
CA GLY A 57 8.88 -3.44 -2.40
C GLY A 57 8.08 -3.21 -1.12
N ILE A 58 7.19 -4.16 -0.80
CA ILE A 58 6.28 -4.04 0.34
C ILE A 58 7.02 -4.06 1.69
N SER A 59 8.11 -4.82 1.82
CA SER A 59 8.90 -4.86 3.05
C SER A 59 9.48 -3.49 3.43
N GLY A 60 9.96 -2.73 2.44
CA GLY A 60 10.44 -1.36 2.67
C GLY A 60 9.30 -0.39 2.99
N LEU A 61 8.16 -0.52 2.30
CA LEU A 61 6.95 0.26 2.59
C LEU A 61 6.50 0.07 4.05
N ASN A 62 6.34 -1.18 4.50
CA ASN A 62 5.90 -1.51 5.86
C ASN A 62 6.85 -0.97 6.92
N ARG A 63 8.17 -1.08 6.68
CA ARG A 63 9.19 -0.53 7.59
C ARG A 63 9.05 0.99 7.74
N MET A 64 8.78 1.70 6.64
CA MET A 64 8.68 3.16 6.66
C MET A 64 7.35 3.69 7.18
N LEU A 65 6.24 2.98 6.93
CA LEU A 65 4.96 3.29 7.56
C LEU A 65 5.08 3.19 9.09
N GLY A 66 5.72 2.13 9.58
CA GLY A 66 5.94 1.91 11.01
C GLY A 66 4.64 1.79 11.82
N ASP A 67 4.78 1.69 13.13
CA ASP A 67 3.66 1.33 14.02
C ASP A 67 2.59 2.43 14.18
N ASN A 68 3.01 3.69 13.99
CA ASN A 68 2.15 4.88 14.11
C ASN A 68 1.37 5.19 12.83
N SER A 69 1.60 4.43 11.74
CA SER A 69 0.84 4.58 10.51
C SER A 69 -0.66 4.35 10.74
N PRO A 70 -1.54 5.13 10.07
CA PRO A 70 -2.96 4.83 10.01
C PRO A 70 -3.25 3.57 9.16
N LEU A 71 -2.30 3.12 8.34
CA LEU A 71 -2.38 1.89 7.54
C LEU A 71 -1.70 0.74 8.27
N VAL A 72 -2.46 -0.31 8.55
CA VAL A 72 -1.97 -1.56 9.17
C VAL A 72 -1.92 -2.65 8.12
N PRO A 73 -0.78 -3.34 7.92
CA PRO A 73 -0.73 -4.51 7.05
C PRO A 73 -1.59 -5.63 7.65
N VAL A 74 -2.47 -6.20 6.82
CA VAL A 74 -3.31 -7.36 7.13
C VAL A 74 -2.71 -8.61 6.48
N SER A 75 -2.35 -8.51 5.21
CA SER A 75 -1.67 -9.56 4.45
C SER A 75 -0.59 -8.93 3.58
N VAL A 76 0.56 -9.58 3.53
CA VAL A 76 1.71 -9.13 2.76
C VAL A 76 2.20 -10.31 1.93
N PRO A 77 2.20 -10.20 0.60
CA PRO A 77 2.71 -11.27 -0.25
C PRO A 77 4.19 -11.54 0.03
N THR A 78 4.55 -12.81 -0.08
CA THR A 78 5.90 -13.30 0.20
C THR A 78 6.84 -13.17 -1.00
N GLU A 79 6.31 -12.89 -2.18
CA GLU A 79 7.06 -12.80 -3.45
C GLU A 79 7.00 -11.38 -4.06
N GLY A 80 7.65 -11.20 -5.22
CA GLY A 80 7.96 -9.91 -5.84
C GLY A 80 6.77 -9.09 -6.34
N PRO A 81 6.94 -8.27 -7.40
CA PRO A 81 5.89 -7.38 -7.88
C PRO A 81 4.61 -8.13 -8.31
N ILE A 82 3.52 -7.88 -7.59
CA ILE A 82 2.41 -8.82 -7.53
C ILE A 82 1.34 -8.61 -8.61
N ILE A 83 1.39 -7.50 -9.33
CA ILE A 83 0.46 -7.23 -10.44
C ILE A 83 0.55 -8.33 -11.51
N LEU A 84 1.64 -9.10 -11.55
CA LEU A 84 1.81 -10.23 -12.47
C LEU A 84 1.13 -11.53 -11.99
N GLU A 85 0.77 -11.65 -10.71
CA GLU A 85 0.39 -12.93 -10.08
C GLU A 85 -1.01 -12.93 -9.43
N ASN A 86 -1.80 -11.87 -9.58
CA ASN A 86 -3.13 -11.67 -8.96
C ASN A 86 -3.14 -11.66 -7.41
N GLU A 87 -1.98 -11.73 -6.75
CA GLU A 87 -1.89 -11.49 -5.32
C GLU A 87 -1.81 -9.98 -5.03
N HIS A 88 -2.20 -9.57 -3.83
CA HIS A 88 -2.24 -8.16 -3.43
C HIS A 88 -1.76 -8.00 -1.99
N ALA A 89 -1.12 -6.87 -1.69
CA ALA A 89 -0.89 -6.48 -0.31
C ALA A 89 -2.19 -5.89 0.27
N GLU A 90 -2.61 -6.35 1.44
CA GLU A 90 -3.82 -5.87 2.10
C GLU A 90 -3.48 -5.01 3.31
N TYR A 91 -4.15 -3.86 3.39
CA TYR A 91 -4.04 -2.92 4.50
C TYR A 91 -5.42 -2.55 5.04
N ARG A 92 -5.47 -2.27 6.34
CA ARG A 92 -6.64 -1.74 7.03
C ARG A 92 -6.34 -0.32 7.52
N LEU A 93 -7.25 0.61 7.26
CA LEU A 93 -7.24 1.93 7.88
C LEU A 93 -7.71 1.83 9.34
N LYS A 94 -6.96 2.44 10.27
CA LYS A 94 -7.35 2.60 11.69
C LYS A 94 -8.39 3.71 11.89
#